data_AF-A0AAW3ZJH6-F1
#
_entry.id   AF-A0AAW3ZJH6-F1
#
_cell.length_a   1.000
_cell.length_b   1.000
_cell.length_c   1.000
_cell.angle_alpha   90.00
_cell.angle_beta   90.00
_cell.angle_gamma   90.00
#
_symmetry.space_group_name_H-M   'P 1'
#
loop_
_entity.id
_entity.type
_entity.pdbx_description
1 polymer ?
#
loop_
_entity_poly.entity_id
_entity_poly.type
_entity_poly.pdbx_seq_one_letter_code
_entity_poly.pdbx_strand_id
1 'polypeptide(L)'
;MQLAVCSPPPSRGRGWGRGGRLAVTSPLPNPCPAKGLTRRQILNTLIGATVAAALPLRLAFGNGRYDFWFTRLMYESGDWDVDQRMPSNLLDALVQYTSLRVDPNEHVLPLADPRMLSAPFCYLSGHKLVEFNADERRHLETYLRNGGFLFVDDCNHDIDGLFARSFEDEMSRIFGAGALSKLPNSHALYSSFFRFEEPPATSFELNGWGDDLVHEYLKGIEFDGRLGLLYSNKDYGCEWDYDWRNKRWLAEDNTKFAVNIVMYALNS
;
A
#
# COMPACT_ATOMS: atom_id res chain seq x y z
N MET A 1 26.22 -20.10 52.71
CA MET A 1 27.02 -19.46 53.78
C MET A 1 26.54 -18.03 53.92
N GLN A 2 26.15 -17.64 55.13
CA GLN A 2 25.37 -16.46 55.48
C GLN A 2 26.10 -15.12 55.26
N LEU A 3 25.25 -14.11 55.10
CA LEU A 3 25.46 -12.65 55.10
C LEU A 3 26.49 -12.14 56.13
N ALA A 4 27.22 -11.09 55.77
CA ALA A 4 27.55 -10.00 56.70
C ALA A 4 27.78 -8.67 55.95
N VAL A 5 27.00 -7.68 56.37
CA VAL A 5 27.02 -6.26 56.01
C VAL A 5 28.10 -5.56 56.84
N CYS A 6 28.69 -4.47 56.33
CA CYS A 6 29.06 -3.30 57.17
C CYS A 6 29.22 -2.04 56.31
N SER A 7 28.53 -0.97 56.71
CA SER A 7 28.57 0.40 56.19
C SER A 7 29.48 1.30 57.09
N PRO A 8 29.73 2.59 56.75
CA PRO A 8 30.98 3.33 57.01
C PRO A 8 30.99 4.19 58.29
N PRO A 9 32.08 4.96 58.52
CA PRO A 9 32.00 6.27 59.17
C PRO A 9 32.78 7.40 58.42
N PRO A 10 32.65 8.68 58.87
CA PRO A 10 32.60 9.85 57.98
C PRO A 10 33.72 10.90 58.16
N SER A 11 33.72 11.93 57.30
CA SER A 11 33.65 13.37 57.66
C SER A 11 34.52 14.35 56.84
N ARG A 12 33.81 15.37 56.29
CA ARG A 12 34.05 16.83 56.26
C ARG A 12 35.41 17.42 55.85
N GLY A 13 35.35 18.35 54.88
CA GLY A 13 36.28 19.49 54.76
C GLY A 13 35.94 20.42 53.59
N ARG A 14 35.68 21.71 53.86
CA ARG A 14 35.30 22.78 52.91
C ARG A 14 36.53 23.57 52.41
N GLY A 15 36.40 24.26 51.26
CA GLY A 15 36.86 25.67 51.16
C GLY A 15 37.80 26.10 50.00
N TRP A 16 37.23 26.75 48.99
CA TRP A 16 37.56 28.07 48.37
C TRP A 16 38.99 28.44 47.87
N GLY A 17 39.07 29.04 46.67
CA GLY A 17 40.14 29.99 46.27
C GLY A 17 40.34 30.21 44.77
N ARG A 18 40.40 31.48 44.31
CA ARG A 18 40.39 31.96 42.90
C ARG A 18 41.79 32.29 42.32
N GLY A 19 41.94 32.22 40.98
CA GLY A 19 42.51 33.31 40.14
C GLY A 19 43.91 33.17 39.50
N GLY A 20 44.00 33.37 38.16
CA GLY A 20 44.92 34.36 37.53
C GLY A 20 46.25 33.94 36.85
N ARG A 21 46.23 33.79 35.50
CA ARG A 21 47.15 34.22 34.39
C ARG A 21 48.70 33.99 34.37
N LEU A 22 49.10 33.48 33.18
CA LEU A 22 50.21 33.87 32.24
C LEU A 22 51.69 33.41 32.42
N ALA A 23 52.05 32.36 31.65
CA ALA A 23 53.02 32.26 30.53
C ALA A 23 54.57 32.42 30.66
N VAL A 24 55.27 31.55 29.88
CA VAL A 24 56.63 31.66 29.25
C VAL A 24 57.82 31.13 30.14
N THR A 25 58.80 30.27 29.78
CA THR A 25 59.44 29.72 28.54
C THR A 25 60.25 28.41 28.85
N SER A 26 60.29 27.46 27.89
CA SER A 26 61.39 26.60 27.32
C SER A 26 62.44 25.85 28.20
N PRO A 27 63.18 24.80 27.71
CA PRO A 27 63.08 23.97 26.49
C PRO A 27 63.09 22.42 26.72
N LEU A 28 62.94 21.66 25.62
CA LEU A 28 62.75 20.19 25.50
C LEU A 28 63.98 19.30 25.83
N PRO A 29 63.74 17.99 26.05
CA PRO A 29 64.45 16.97 25.26
C PRO A 29 63.53 15.94 24.56
N ASN A 30 64.10 15.34 23.51
CA ASN A 30 63.46 14.58 22.42
C ASN A 30 62.67 13.32 22.83
N PRO A 31 61.59 12.97 22.10
CA PRO A 31 60.94 11.66 22.21
C PRO A 31 61.74 10.55 21.52
N CYS A 32 61.84 9.39 22.17
CA CYS A 32 62.23 8.14 21.52
C CYS A 32 61.18 7.70 20.48
N PRO A 33 61.57 7.04 19.38
CA PRO A 33 60.68 6.71 18.28
C PRO A 33 59.74 5.55 18.67
N ALA A 34 58.43 5.81 18.71
CA ALA A 34 57.44 4.75 18.69
C ALA A 34 57.42 4.12 17.29
N LYS A 35 57.63 2.80 17.25
CA LYS A 35 57.70 1.98 16.04
C LYS A 35 56.50 2.25 15.13
N GLY A 36 56.77 2.85 13.96
CA GLY A 36 55.79 2.93 12.89
C GLY A 36 55.37 1.53 12.45
N LEU A 37 54.06 1.33 12.30
CA LEU A 37 53.51 0.16 11.64
C LEU A 37 54.13 0.04 10.25
N THR A 38 54.73 -1.11 9.97
CA THR A 38 55.40 -1.34 8.69
C THR A 38 54.38 -1.43 7.56
N ARG A 39 54.79 -1.10 6.33
CA ARG A 39 53.98 -1.11 5.10
C ARG A 39 53.27 -2.45 4.80
N ARG A 40 53.60 -3.53 5.54
CA ARG A 40 52.94 -4.84 5.51
C ARG A 40 51.77 -5.00 6.49
N GLN A 41 51.60 -4.09 7.46
CA GLN A 41 50.49 -4.12 8.44
C GLN A 41 49.32 -3.19 8.06
N ILE A 42 49.46 -2.38 7.01
CA ILE A 42 48.40 -1.49 6.50
C ILE A 42 47.52 -2.18 5.43
N LEU A 43 47.90 -3.38 4.96
CA LEU A 43 47.18 -4.09 3.90
C LEU A 43 46.28 -5.24 4.38
N ASN A 44 45.87 -5.27 5.66
CA ASN A 44 44.98 -6.29 6.21
C ASN A 44 43.78 -5.73 7.01
N THR A 45 43.39 -4.49 6.75
CA THR A 45 42.13 -3.92 7.25
C THR A 45 41.29 -3.50 6.06
N LEU A 46 40.55 -4.44 5.48
CA LEU A 46 39.33 -4.25 4.67
C LEU A 46 38.85 -5.66 4.23
N ILE A 47 38.38 -6.47 5.19
CA ILE A 47 37.57 -7.65 4.85
C ILE A 47 36.34 -7.63 5.74
N GLY A 48 35.18 -7.40 5.10
CA GLY A 48 33.95 -8.07 5.49
C GLY A 48 33.09 -7.41 6.56
N ALA A 49 32.68 -6.16 6.38
CA ALA A 49 31.38 -5.72 6.88
C ALA A 49 30.47 -5.45 5.68
N THR A 50 30.16 -6.50 4.92
CA THR A 50 28.93 -6.51 4.12
C THR A 50 27.78 -6.53 5.12
N VAL A 51 27.32 -5.34 5.51
CA VAL A 51 25.93 -5.20 5.95
C VAL A 51 25.12 -5.59 4.73
N ALA A 52 24.72 -6.86 4.67
CA ALA A 52 23.67 -7.27 3.77
C ALA A 52 22.49 -6.38 4.12
N ALA A 53 22.21 -5.38 3.28
CA ALA A 53 20.94 -4.71 3.30
C ALA A 53 19.92 -5.83 3.20
N ALA A 54 19.25 -6.13 4.30
CA ALA A 54 18.10 -7.01 4.31
C ALA A 54 17.05 -6.27 3.47
N LEU A 55 17.10 -6.48 2.15
CA LEU A 55 15.96 -6.21 1.31
C LEU A 55 14.80 -6.97 1.97
N PRO A 56 13.67 -6.32 2.27
CA PRO A 56 12.49 -7.06 2.68
C PRO A 56 12.25 -8.08 1.56
N LEU A 57 12.34 -9.36 1.91
CA LEU A 57 11.99 -10.44 1.01
C LEU A 57 10.51 -10.22 0.72
N ARG A 58 10.20 -9.60 -0.42
CA ARG A 58 8.83 -9.54 -0.91
C ARG A 58 8.36 -10.98 -0.97
N LEU A 59 7.35 -11.30 -0.17
CA LEU A 59 6.65 -12.57 -0.28
C LEU A 59 6.18 -12.66 -1.73
N ALA A 60 6.84 -13.53 -2.51
CA ALA A 60 6.37 -13.87 -3.83
C ALA A 60 5.00 -14.52 -3.63
N PHE A 61 3.94 -13.78 -3.95
CA PHE A 61 2.59 -14.31 -3.95
C PHE A 61 2.49 -15.37 -5.06
N GLY A 62 1.87 -16.51 -4.72
CA GLY A 62 1.34 -17.45 -5.70
C GLY A 62 2.10 -18.77 -5.85
N ASN A 63 1.33 -19.87 -5.83
CA ASN A 63 1.66 -21.13 -6.53
C ASN A 63 2.40 -20.77 -7.83
N GLY A 64 3.57 -21.36 -8.09
CA GLY A 64 4.56 -20.91 -9.09
C GLY A 64 4.12 -20.78 -10.56
N ARG A 65 2.82 -20.82 -10.86
CA ARG A 65 2.19 -20.66 -12.16
C ARG A 65 1.75 -19.22 -12.49
N TYR A 66 1.23 -18.44 -11.53
CA TYR A 66 0.68 -17.10 -11.78
C TYR A 66 1.20 -16.07 -10.77
N ASP A 67 1.49 -14.86 -11.27
CA ASP A 67 1.91 -13.68 -10.49
C ASP A 67 0.70 -12.87 -10.00
N PHE A 68 -0.45 -12.96 -10.68
CA PHE A 68 -1.69 -12.25 -10.35
C PHE A 68 -2.92 -13.11 -10.64
N TRP A 69 -3.92 -13.03 -9.77
CA TRP A 69 -5.27 -13.53 -10.01
C TRP A 69 -6.29 -12.52 -9.46
N PHE A 70 -7.38 -12.33 -10.20
CA PHE A 70 -8.42 -11.39 -9.85
C PHE A 70 -9.44 -12.05 -8.93
N THR A 71 -9.67 -11.47 -7.75
CA THR A 71 -10.63 -12.00 -6.77
C THR A 71 -11.81 -11.06 -6.60
N ARG A 72 -13.01 -11.47 -7.01
CA ARG A 72 -14.26 -10.75 -6.73
C ARG A 72 -14.83 -11.21 -5.39
N LEU A 73 -15.22 -10.25 -4.57
CA LEU A 73 -15.80 -10.49 -3.26
C LEU A 73 -17.33 -10.49 -3.34
N MET A 74 -17.93 -11.56 -2.82
CA MET A 74 -19.37 -11.61 -2.52
C MET A 74 -19.57 -11.11 -1.09
N TYR A 75 -20.58 -10.30 -0.87
CA TYR A 75 -21.03 -9.91 0.46
C TYR A 75 -22.53 -10.18 0.60
N GLU A 76 -23.01 -10.40 1.82
CA GLU A 76 -24.38 -10.90 2.05
C GLU A 76 -25.48 -9.88 1.74
N SER A 77 -25.20 -8.60 1.96
CA SER A 77 -26.12 -7.51 1.64
C SER A 77 -26.04 -7.12 0.16
N GLY A 78 -27.06 -6.41 -0.32
CA GLY A 78 -27.03 -5.78 -1.64
C GLY A 78 -26.86 -6.75 -2.82
N ASP A 79 -26.03 -6.35 -3.78
CA ASP A 79 -25.66 -7.07 -4.98
C ASP A 79 -24.15 -6.94 -5.22
N TRP A 80 -23.50 -7.99 -5.70
CA TRP A 80 -22.06 -8.03 -5.95
C TRP A 80 -21.72 -8.49 -7.38
N ASP A 81 -22.71 -9.07 -8.07
CA ASP A 81 -22.61 -9.78 -9.35
C ASP A 81 -22.83 -8.86 -10.55
N VAL A 82 -22.13 -7.73 -10.54
CA VAL A 82 -22.15 -6.67 -11.54
C VAL A 82 -20.90 -6.71 -12.43
N ASP A 83 -20.89 -6.03 -13.57
CA ASP A 83 -19.70 -5.88 -14.43
C ASP A 83 -19.07 -7.21 -14.87
N GLN A 84 -19.88 -8.10 -15.43
CA GLN A 84 -19.50 -9.51 -15.61
C GLN A 84 -18.35 -9.71 -16.61
N ARG A 85 -18.15 -8.81 -17.57
CA ARG A 85 -17.03 -8.89 -18.53
C ARG A 85 -15.83 -8.04 -18.11
N MET A 86 -16.00 -7.11 -17.17
CA MET A 86 -14.92 -6.23 -16.71
C MET A 86 -13.66 -7.01 -16.27
N PRO A 87 -13.76 -8.08 -15.44
CA PRO A 87 -12.57 -8.85 -15.07
C PRO A 87 -11.81 -9.36 -16.28
N SER A 88 -12.49 -9.85 -17.32
CA SER A 88 -11.84 -10.35 -18.53
C SER A 88 -11.11 -9.24 -19.30
N ASN A 89 -11.72 -8.05 -19.41
CA ASN A 89 -11.11 -6.90 -20.09
C ASN A 89 -9.91 -6.34 -19.31
N LEU A 90 -9.98 -6.32 -17.98
CA LEU A 90 -8.85 -5.97 -17.11
C LEU A 90 -7.70 -6.96 -17.25
N LEU A 91 -7.98 -8.27 -17.18
CA LEU A 91 -6.96 -9.32 -17.32
C LEU A 91 -6.30 -9.27 -18.70
N ASP A 92 -7.07 -9.02 -19.76
CA ASP A 92 -6.55 -8.78 -21.11
C ASP A 92 -5.59 -7.57 -21.14
N ALA A 93 -5.94 -6.45 -20.51
CA ALA A 93 -5.07 -5.28 -20.42
C ALA A 93 -3.73 -5.61 -19.73
N LEU A 94 -3.75 -6.38 -18.64
CA LEU A 94 -2.54 -6.83 -17.97
C LEU A 94 -1.66 -7.69 -18.88
N VAL A 95 -2.26 -8.61 -19.64
CA VAL A 95 -1.54 -9.46 -20.60
C VAL A 95 -0.95 -8.63 -21.75
N GLN A 96 -1.65 -7.60 -22.22
CA GLN A 96 -1.18 -6.75 -23.33
C GLN A 96 -0.04 -5.83 -22.91
N TYR A 97 -0.11 -5.25 -21.71
CA TYR A 97 0.80 -4.18 -21.30
C TYR A 97 1.92 -4.61 -20.37
N THR A 98 1.79 -5.76 -19.69
CA THR A 98 2.77 -6.20 -18.70
C THR A 98 3.37 -7.56 -19.05
N SER A 99 4.35 -8.01 -18.26
CA SER A 99 4.90 -9.37 -18.34
C SER A 99 4.38 -10.27 -17.21
N LEU A 100 3.31 -9.88 -16.51
CA LEU A 100 2.72 -10.67 -15.43
C LEU A 100 2.13 -11.97 -15.99
N ARG A 101 2.36 -13.08 -15.28
CA ARG A 101 1.63 -14.33 -15.51
C ARG A 101 0.29 -14.23 -14.82
N VAL A 102 -0.75 -13.91 -15.58
CA VAL A 102 -2.10 -13.68 -15.07
C VAL A 102 -2.92 -14.97 -15.12
N ASP A 103 -3.64 -15.30 -14.03
CA ASP A 103 -4.69 -16.34 -14.07
C ASP A 103 -5.86 -15.82 -14.93
N PRO A 104 -6.22 -16.49 -16.04
CA PRO A 104 -7.31 -16.01 -16.89
C PRO A 104 -8.70 -16.19 -16.27
N ASN A 105 -8.81 -16.90 -15.15
CA ASN A 105 -10.09 -17.13 -14.48
C ASN A 105 -10.28 -16.15 -13.32
N GLU A 106 -11.47 -15.59 -13.24
CA GLU A 106 -11.91 -14.86 -12.05
C GLU A 106 -12.13 -15.82 -10.88
N HIS A 107 -11.68 -15.41 -9.69
CA HIS A 107 -11.93 -16.12 -8.44
C HIS A 107 -13.05 -15.40 -7.70
N VAL A 108 -14.20 -16.04 -7.52
CA VAL A 108 -15.32 -15.46 -6.75
C VAL A 108 -15.33 -16.08 -5.36
N LEU A 109 -15.18 -15.24 -4.33
CA LEU A 109 -15.12 -15.68 -2.94
C LEU A 109 -16.05 -14.84 -2.05
N PRO A 110 -16.77 -15.44 -1.10
CA PRO A 110 -17.41 -14.67 -0.03
C PRO A 110 -16.38 -13.89 0.78
N LEU A 111 -16.70 -12.66 1.16
CA LEU A 111 -15.86 -11.84 2.04
C LEU A 111 -15.69 -12.49 3.44
N ALA A 112 -16.70 -13.26 3.88
CA ALA A 112 -16.61 -14.09 5.08
C ALA A 112 -15.72 -15.34 4.92
N ASP A 113 -15.22 -15.67 3.72
CA ASP A 113 -14.36 -16.84 3.50
C ASP A 113 -12.88 -16.51 3.74
N PRO A 114 -12.17 -17.20 4.64
CA PRO A 114 -10.77 -16.90 4.95
C PRO A 114 -9.81 -17.08 3.76
N ARG A 115 -10.20 -17.76 2.68
CA ARG A 115 -9.38 -17.87 1.46
C ARG A 115 -9.07 -16.49 0.85
N MET A 116 -9.97 -15.52 1.00
CA MET A 116 -9.78 -14.15 0.49
C MET A 116 -8.57 -13.45 1.11
N LEU A 117 -8.19 -13.82 2.36
CA LEU A 117 -7.08 -13.21 3.08
C LEU A 117 -5.72 -13.42 2.39
N SER A 118 -5.63 -14.37 1.46
CA SER A 118 -4.43 -14.69 0.70
C SER A 118 -4.43 -14.14 -0.73
N ALA A 119 -5.49 -13.45 -1.16
CA ALA A 119 -5.58 -12.90 -2.49
C ALA A 119 -4.66 -11.67 -2.66
N PRO A 120 -3.88 -11.56 -3.74
CA PRO A 120 -3.01 -10.40 -3.99
C PRO A 120 -3.83 -9.14 -4.28
N PHE A 121 -5.07 -9.32 -4.73
CA PHE A 121 -5.97 -8.26 -5.13
C PHE A 121 -7.42 -8.72 -4.98
N CYS A 122 -8.23 -7.89 -4.34
CA CYS A 122 -9.68 -8.07 -4.25
C CYS A 122 -10.43 -6.93 -4.94
N TYR A 123 -11.59 -7.26 -5.48
CA TYR A 123 -12.54 -6.33 -6.07
C TYR A 123 -13.92 -6.47 -5.39
N LEU A 124 -14.57 -5.35 -5.11
CA LEU A 124 -15.93 -5.28 -4.60
C LEU A 124 -16.68 -4.19 -5.35
N SER A 125 -17.88 -4.50 -5.84
CA SER A 125 -18.76 -3.54 -6.51
C SER A 125 -20.22 -3.90 -6.24
N GLY A 126 -21.13 -2.98 -6.50
CA GLY A 126 -22.57 -3.15 -6.31
C GLY A 126 -23.32 -1.83 -6.52
N HIS A 127 -24.65 -1.93 -6.47
CA HIS A 127 -25.58 -0.80 -6.64
C HIS A 127 -26.47 -0.57 -5.41
N LYS A 128 -26.52 -1.55 -4.50
CA LYS A 128 -27.42 -1.59 -3.35
C LYS A 128 -26.68 -1.34 -2.04
N LEU A 129 -27.42 -1.49 -0.94
CA LEU A 129 -26.91 -1.39 0.43
C LEU A 129 -25.66 -2.26 0.64
N VAL A 130 -24.63 -1.66 1.21
CA VAL A 130 -23.48 -2.35 1.79
C VAL A 130 -23.62 -2.37 3.30
N GLU A 131 -23.88 -3.54 3.84
CA GLU A 131 -23.88 -3.83 5.27
C GLU A 131 -23.15 -5.16 5.48
N PHE A 132 -22.00 -5.10 6.15
CA PHE A 132 -21.21 -6.29 6.39
C PHE A 132 -21.67 -7.02 7.66
N ASN A 133 -21.61 -8.34 7.66
CA ASN A 133 -21.75 -9.11 8.88
C ASN A 133 -20.44 -9.05 9.72
N ALA A 134 -20.43 -9.69 10.90
CA ALA A 134 -19.28 -9.63 11.80
C ALA A 134 -18.00 -10.27 11.20
N ASP A 135 -18.14 -11.37 10.46
CA ASP A 135 -17.01 -12.06 9.85
C ASP A 135 -16.46 -11.31 8.64
N GLU A 136 -17.34 -10.73 7.82
CA GLU A 136 -16.98 -9.88 6.69
C GLU A 136 -16.16 -8.66 7.13
N ARG A 137 -16.63 -7.93 8.17
CA ARG A 137 -15.86 -6.80 8.75
C ARG A 137 -14.50 -7.25 9.26
N ARG A 138 -14.45 -8.35 10.02
CA ARG A 138 -13.21 -8.87 10.60
C ARG A 138 -12.21 -9.29 9.53
N HIS A 139 -12.67 -9.95 8.46
CA HIS A 139 -11.80 -10.36 7.36
C HIS A 139 -11.34 -9.17 6.53
N LEU A 140 -12.21 -8.21 6.23
CA LEU A 140 -11.81 -6.99 5.53
C LEU A 140 -10.73 -6.23 6.29
N GLU A 141 -10.93 -6.03 7.60
CA GLU A 141 -9.94 -5.37 8.46
C GLU A 141 -8.61 -6.14 8.46
N THR A 142 -8.67 -7.45 8.67
CA THR A 142 -7.47 -8.32 8.69
C THR A 142 -6.74 -8.28 7.36
N TYR A 143 -7.46 -8.36 6.24
CA TYR A 143 -6.91 -8.35 4.89
C TYR A 143 -6.13 -7.07 4.63
N LEU A 144 -6.75 -5.91 4.87
CA LEU A 144 -6.15 -4.61 4.57
C LEU A 144 -4.97 -4.28 5.48
N ARG A 145 -5.09 -4.58 6.79
CA ARG A 145 -4.00 -4.39 7.75
C ARG A 145 -2.79 -5.30 7.47
N ASN A 146 -3.01 -6.47 6.85
CA ASN A 146 -1.95 -7.42 6.51
C ASN A 146 -1.31 -7.16 5.13
N GLY A 147 -1.63 -6.05 4.47
CA GLY A 147 -1.03 -5.72 3.18
C GLY A 147 -1.87 -6.06 1.95
N GLY A 148 -3.10 -6.56 2.14
CA GLY A 148 -4.05 -6.78 1.06
C GLY A 148 -4.39 -5.49 0.31
N PHE A 149 -4.87 -5.61 -0.92
CA PHE A 149 -5.34 -4.49 -1.72
C PHE A 149 -6.78 -4.72 -2.16
N LEU A 150 -7.68 -3.82 -1.80
CA LEU A 150 -9.08 -3.84 -2.21
C LEU A 150 -9.38 -2.66 -3.15
N PHE A 151 -9.86 -2.97 -4.34
CA PHE A 151 -10.50 -2.00 -5.22
C PHE A 151 -12.02 -2.08 -5.04
N VAL A 152 -12.64 -0.99 -4.62
CA VAL A 152 -14.08 -0.83 -4.52
C VAL A 152 -14.56 0.15 -5.56
N ASP A 153 -15.62 -0.20 -6.27
CA ASP A 153 -16.22 0.63 -7.30
C ASP A 153 -17.73 0.68 -7.13
N ASP A 154 -18.28 1.89 -7.09
CA ASP A 154 -19.71 2.14 -7.02
C ASP A 154 -20.27 2.28 -8.45
N CYS A 155 -21.07 1.29 -8.88
CA CYS A 155 -21.64 1.24 -10.24
C CYS A 155 -22.97 2.03 -10.34
N ASN A 156 -23.34 2.84 -9.34
CA ASN A 156 -24.52 3.71 -9.41
C ASN A 156 -24.26 5.05 -10.10
N HIS A 157 -23.01 5.50 -10.20
CA HIS A 157 -22.65 6.83 -10.68
C HIS A 157 -23.48 7.98 -10.01
N ASP A 158 -23.87 7.81 -8.74
CA ASP A 158 -24.72 8.76 -8.00
C ASP A 158 -23.90 9.57 -6.96
N ILE A 159 -24.18 10.88 -6.81
CA ILE A 159 -23.72 11.62 -5.62
C ILE A 159 -24.52 11.14 -4.40
N ASP A 160 -23.81 10.70 -3.35
CA ASP A 160 -24.41 10.25 -2.09
C ASP A 160 -25.43 9.11 -2.27
N GLY A 161 -25.14 8.21 -3.22
CA GLY A 161 -25.89 6.98 -3.46
C GLY A 161 -26.00 6.08 -2.22
N LEU A 162 -26.92 5.12 -2.26
CA LEU A 162 -27.09 4.17 -1.16
C LEU A 162 -25.82 3.33 -0.94
N PHE A 163 -25.21 2.86 -2.03
CA PHE A 163 -23.94 2.13 -1.99
C PHE A 163 -22.85 2.98 -1.35
N ALA A 164 -22.53 4.16 -1.93
CA ALA A 164 -21.54 5.09 -1.39
C ALA A 164 -21.70 5.36 0.11
N ARG A 165 -22.88 5.80 0.56
CA ARG A 165 -23.10 6.16 1.98
C ARG A 165 -22.93 4.97 2.91
N SER A 166 -23.50 3.83 2.56
CA SER A 166 -23.44 2.63 3.40
C SER A 166 -22.03 2.03 3.45
N PHE A 167 -21.29 2.07 2.33
CA PHE A 167 -19.89 1.68 2.29
C PHE A 167 -19.01 2.62 3.14
N GLU A 168 -19.20 3.95 3.04
CA GLU A 168 -18.48 4.93 3.86
C GLU A 168 -18.75 4.75 5.36
N ASP A 169 -19.98 4.41 5.73
CA ASP A 169 -20.36 4.07 7.10
C ASP A 169 -19.64 2.79 7.58
N GLU A 170 -19.55 1.75 6.75
CA GLU A 170 -18.79 0.54 7.07
C GLU A 170 -17.30 0.83 7.25
N MET A 171 -16.69 1.64 6.36
CA MET A 171 -15.29 2.04 6.51
C MET A 171 -15.07 2.84 7.80
N SER A 172 -16.02 3.71 8.15
CA SER A 172 -15.96 4.48 9.40
C SER A 172 -16.09 3.59 10.64
N ARG A 173 -16.90 2.52 10.58
CA ARG A 173 -17.04 1.54 11.68
C ARG A 173 -15.79 0.69 11.86
N ILE A 174 -15.15 0.29 10.76
CA ILE A 174 -13.98 -0.62 10.79
C ILE A 174 -12.68 0.14 11.09
N PHE A 175 -12.46 1.28 10.42
CA PHE A 175 -11.19 2.00 10.45
C PHE A 175 -11.25 3.35 11.17
N GLY A 176 -12.44 3.80 11.57
CA GLY A 176 -12.66 5.08 12.23
C GLY A 176 -13.12 6.18 11.28
N ALA A 177 -13.77 7.20 11.85
CA ALA A 177 -14.29 8.33 11.09
C ALA A 177 -13.16 9.08 10.35
N GLY A 178 -13.38 9.33 9.05
CA GLY A 178 -12.41 10.03 8.20
C GLY A 178 -11.25 9.16 7.70
N ALA A 179 -11.24 7.85 7.95
CA ALA A 179 -10.22 6.94 7.43
C ALA A 179 -10.23 6.88 5.89
N LEU A 180 -11.42 6.85 5.29
CA LEU A 180 -11.59 6.93 3.84
C LEU A 180 -11.50 8.40 3.40
N SER A 181 -10.42 8.76 2.69
CA SER A 181 -10.11 10.15 2.35
C SER A 181 -9.75 10.30 0.87
N LYS A 182 -9.88 11.52 0.32
CA LYS A 182 -9.56 11.79 -1.09
C LYS A 182 -8.08 11.60 -1.36
N LEU A 183 -7.74 10.93 -2.46
CA LEU A 183 -6.36 10.78 -2.91
C LEU A 183 -5.91 12.05 -3.65
N PRO A 184 -4.73 12.62 -3.34
CA PRO A 184 -4.19 13.74 -4.11
C PRO A 184 -3.78 13.27 -5.51
N ASN A 185 -3.89 14.14 -6.52
CA ASN A 185 -3.46 13.84 -7.90
C ASN A 185 -1.96 13.49 -8.02
N SER A 186 -1.14 13.80 -7.00
CA SER A 186 0.25 13.38 -6.91
C SER A 186 0.46 11.95 -6.39
N HIS A 187 -0.61 11.22 -6.04
CA HIS A 187 -0.51 9.88 -5.48
C HIS A 187 0.12 8.90 -6.50
N ALA A 188 0.98 8.00 -6.03
CA ALA A 188 1.76 7.10 -6.88
C ALA A 188 0.90 6.13 -7.72
N LEU A 189 -0.35 5.88 -7.33
CA LEU A 189 -1.34 5.14 -8.13
C LEU A 189 -1.46 5.69 -9.56
N TYR A 190 -1.46 7.02 -9.73
CA TYR A 190 -1.64 7.66 -11.03
C TYR A 190 -0.40 7.59 -11.94
N SER A 191 0.72 7.07 -11.43
CA SER A 191 1.99 6.94 -12.17
C SER A 191 2.68 5.59 -11.98
N SER A 192 1.96 4.58 -11.45
CA SER A 192 2.52 3.26 -11.15
C SER A 192 2.93 2.47 -12.40
N PHE A 193 2.30 2.73 -13.54
CA PHE A 193 2.65 2.13 -14.83
C PHE A 193 2.51 3.13 -15.99
N PHE A 194 1.29 3.52 -16.33
CA PHE A 194 1.00 4.68 -17.18
C PHE A 194 0.94 5.95 -16.34
N ARG A 195 1.01 7.11 -17.00
CA ARG A 195 0.91 8.42 -16.34
C ARG A 195 -0.47 9.02 -16.58
N PHE A 196 -1.13 9.36 -15.48
CA PHE A 196 -2.37 10.12 -15.43
C PHE A 196 -2.14 11.38 -14.57
N GLU A 197 -2.64 12.53 -15.02
CA GLU A 197 -2.53 13.79 -14.27
C GLU A 197 -3.59 13.89 -13.16
N GLU A 198 -4.69 13.16 -13.34
CA GLU A 198 -5.85 13.07 -12.46
C GLU A 198 -6.52 11.70 -12.66
N PRO A 199 -7.39 11.25 -11.75
CA PRO A 199 -8.14 10.01 -11.98
C PRO A 199 -8.96 10.12 -13.28
N PRO A 200 -8.76 9.21 -14.24
CA PRO A 200 -9.37 9.33 -15.56
C PRO A 200 -10.90 9.37 -15.48
N ALA A 201 -11.50 10.15 -16.37
CA ALA A 201 -12.94 10.16 -16.53
C ALA A 201 -13.41 8.93 -17.31
N THR A 202 -14.62 8.47 -17.02
CA THR A 202 -15.31 7.39 -17.75
C THR A 202 -16.01 7.99 -18.97
N SER A 203 -15.84 7.39 -20.15
CA SER A 203 -16.31 7.98 -21.41
C SER A 203 -17.70 7.49 -21.82
N PHE A 204 -18.03 6.25 -21.46
CA PHE A 204 -19.35 5.65 -21.66
C PHE A 204 -20.33 6.16 -20.60
N GLU A 205 -19.90 6.26 -19.33
CA GLU A 205 -20.78 6.68 -18.23
C GLU A 205 -21.10 8.18 -18.25
N LEU A 206 -20.13 9.03 -18.63
CA LEU A 206 -20.38 10.47 -18.85
C LEU A 206 -21.48 10.75 -19.89
N ASN A 207 -21.84 9.77 -20.72
CA ASN A 207 -22.88 9.90 -21.74
C ASN A 207 -24.04 8.88 -21.56
N GLY A 208 -23.92 7.94 -20.61
CA GLY A 208 -24.79 6.78 -20.47
C GLY A 208 -26.05 7.05 -19.63
N TRP A 209 -25.89 7.79 -18.54
CA TRP A 209 -26.99 8.16 -17.62
C TRP A 209 -27.59 9.54 -17.92
N GLY A 210 -26.91 10.36 -18.73
CA GLY A 210 -27.40 11.68 -19.16
C GLY A 210 -27.52 12.70 -18.02
N ASP A 211 -26.77 12.50 -16.93
CA ASP A 211 -26.76 13.37 -15.74
C ASP A 211 -25.61 14.41 -15.76
N ASP A 212 -24.71 14.34 -16.75
CA ASP A 212 -23.52 15.18 -16.92
C ASP A 212 -22.63 15.23 -15.64
N LEU A 213 -22.71 14.21 -14.79
CA LEU A 213 -22.02 14.19 -13.51
C LEU A 213 -20.54 13.81 -13.69
N VAL A 214 -19.63 14.68 -13.24
CA VAL A 214 -18.19 14.39 -13.26
C VAL A 214 -17.68 14.22 -11.83
N HIS A 215 -17.26 13.01 -11.50
CA HIS A 215 -16.52 12.75 -10.26
C HIS A 215 -15.04 13.07 -10.46
N GLU A 216 -14.48 14.02 -9.70
CA GLU A 216 -13.11 14.51 -9.92
C GLU A 216 -12.04 13.76 -9.11
N TYR A 217 -12.44 12.87 -8.21
CA TYR A 217 -11.53 12.28 -7.22
C TYR A 217 -11.74 10.77 -7.08
N LEU A 218 -10.75 10.11 -6.47
CA LEU A 218 -10.88 8.79 -5.86
C LEU A 218 -10.67 8.95 -4.36
N LYS A 219 -11.24 8.04 -3.57
CA LYS A 219 -10.94 7.96 -2.13
C LYS A 219 -10.09 6.72 -1.85
N GLY A 220 -9.47 6.69 -0.69
CA GLY A 220 -8.75 5.51 -0.23
C GLY A 220 -8.42 5.51 1.25
N ILE A 221 -7.94 4.36 1.71
CA ILE A 221 -7.41 4.16 3.06
C ILE A 221 -5.95 3.73 2.93
N GLU A 222 -5.06 4.50 3.55
CA GLU A 222 -3.63 4.22 3.61
C GLU A 222 -3.26 3.58 4.95
N PHE A 223 -2.39 2.57 4.89
CA PHE A 223 -1.77 1.91 6.04
C PHE A 223 -0.26 2.10 5.91
N ASP A 224 0.36 2.79 6.87
CA ASP A 224 1.80 3.06 6.88
C ASP A 224 2.35 3.67 5.57
N GLY A 225 1.57 4.57 4.95
CA GLY A 225 1.92 5.23 3.69
C GLY A 225 1.69 4.39 2.42
N ARG A 226 1.05 3.23 2.55
CA ARG A 226 0.65 2.35 1.44
C ARG A 226 -0.86 2.37 1.30
N LEU A 227 -1.37 2.63 0.09
CA LEU A 227 -2.80 2.52 -0.20
C LEU A 227 -3.23 1.04 -0.13
N GLY A 228 -4.11 0.72 0.82
CA GLY A 228 -4.68 -0.63 0.96
C GLY A 228 -6.08 -0.74 0.36
N LEU A 229 -6.86 0.34 0.40
CA LEU A 229 -8.20 0.37 -0.16
C LEU A 229 -8.31 1.54 -1.13
N LEU A 230 -8.70 1.27 -2.37
CA LEU A 230 -9.08 2.26 -3.37
C LEU A 230 -10.59 2.24 -3.54
N TYR A 231 -11.24 3.39 -3.39
CA TYR A 231 -12.66 3.56 -3.64
C TYR A 231 -12.87 4.49 -4.83
N SER A 232 -13.66 4.03 -5.79
CA SER A 232 -14.11 4.76 -6.96
C SER A 232 -15.62 4.92 -6.90
N ASN A 233 -16.08 6.14 -7.17
CA ASN A 233 -17.47 6.44 -7.49
C ASN A 233 -17.65 6.82 -8.96
N LYS A 234 -16.62 6.60 -9.79
CA LYS A 234 -16.59 6.98 -11.21
C LYS A 234 -17.17 5.88 -12.10
N ASP A 235 -17.50 4.74 -11.51
CA ASP A 235 -18.05 3.58 -12.20
C ASP A 235 -17.11 3.02 -13.28
N TYR A 236 -15.90 2.63 -12.86
CA TYR A 236 -14.94 2.03 -13.78
C TYR A 236 -15.34 0.60 -14.20
N GLY A 237 -16.08 -0.09 -13.36
CA GLY A 237 -16.64 -1.42 -13.56
C GLY A 237 -17.52 -1.45 -14.78
N CYS A 238 -18.56 -0.61 -14.80
CA CYS A 238 -19.49 -0.49 -15.91
C CYS A 238 -18.75 0.04 -17.18
N GLU A 239 -17.85 1.04 -17.06
CA GLU A 239 -17.01 1.54 -18.18
C GLU A 239 -16.14 0.45 -18.85
N TRP A 240 -15.69 -0.53 -18.07
CA TRP A 240 -14.85 -1.63 -18.53
C TRP A 240 -15.66 -2.91 -18.85
N ASP A 241 -16.99 -2.92 -18.68
CA ASP A 241 -17.88 -4.06 -18.96
C ASP A 241 -18.43 -4.06 -20.41
N TYR A 242 -17.53 -4.22 -21.38
CA TYR A 242 -17.91 -4.30 -22.80
C TYR A 242 -17.54 -5.64 -23.45
N ASP A 243 -18.17 -5.97 -24.59
CA ASP A 243 -17.74 -7.09 -25.44
C ASP A 243 -16.31 -6.81 -25.93
N TRP A 244 -15.38 -7.71 -25.65
CA TRP A 244 -13.95 -7.57 -25.99
C TRP A 244 -13.69 -7.18 -27.45
N ARG A 245 -14.59 -7.52 -28.39
CA ARG A 245 -14.48 -7.14 -29.81
C ARG A 245 -14.61 -5.63 -30.02
N ASN A 246 -15.26 -4.92 -29.11
CA ASN A 246 -15.46 -3.48 -29.18
C ASN A 246 -14.20 -2.69 -28.83
N LYS A 247 -13.26 -3.31 -28.10
CA LYS A 247 -11.97 -2.69 -27.73
C LYS A 247 -11.20 -2.13 -28.93
N ARG A 248 -11.29 -2.78 -30.10
CA ARG A 248 -10.64 -2.36 -31.36
C ARG A 248 -11.14 -1.01 -31.91
N TRP A 249 -12.28 -0.53 -31.44
CA TRP A 249 -12.88 0.73 -31.87
C TRP A 249 -12.55 1.89 -30.93
N LEU A 250 -11.95 1.61 -29.78
CA LEU A 250 -11.50 2.64 -28.86
C LEU A 250 -10.24 3.30 -29.42
N ALA A 251 -10.25 4.63 -29.49
CA ALA A 251 -9.05 5.39 -29.87
C ALA A 251 -7.94 5.24 -28.82
N GLU A 252 -8.32 5.20 -27.55
CA GLU A 252 -7.46 4.89 -26.42
C GLU A 252 -8.07 3.78 -25.58
N ASP A 253 -7.24 2.82 -25.16
CA ASP A 253 -7.68 1.75 -24.28
C ASP A 253 -8.07 2.31 -22.90
N ASN A 254 -9.37 2.27 -22.59
CA ASN A 254 -9.94 2.77 -21.34
C ASN A 254 -9.56 1.91 -20.12
N THR A 255 -9.02 0.69 -20.32
CA THR A 255 -8.57 -0.20 -19.24
C THR A 255 -7.13 0.06 -18.78
N LYS A 256 -6.42 1.04 -19.35
CA LYS A 256 -5.04 1.40 -18.92
C LYS A 256 -4.96 1.74 -17.43
N PHE A 257 -5.97 2.38 -16.86
CA PHE A 257 -5.95 2.71 -15.44
C PHE A 257 -6.07 1.47 -14.55
N ALA A 258 -6.74 0.41 -15.01
CA ALA A 258 -6.76 -0.87 -14.32
C ALA A 258 -5.35 -1.48 -14.19
N VAL A 259 -4.50 -1.31 -15.22
CA VAL A 259 -3.08 -1.71 -15.16
C VAL A 259 -2.36 -0.94 -14.06
N ASN A 260 -2.59 0.37 -13.94
CA ASN A 260 -2.02 1.15 -12.85
C ASN A 260 -2.46 0.66 -11.46
N ILE A 261 -3.76 0.38 -11.28
CA ILE A 261 -4.30 -0.13 -10.02
C ILE A 261 -3.62 -1.44 -9.62
N VAL A 262 -3.56 -2.41 -10.54
CA VAL A 262 -2.95 -3.72 -10.28
C VAL A 262 -1.44 -3.60 -10.07
N MET A 263 -0.75 -2.84 -10.91
CA MET A 263 0.71 -2.65 -10.77
C MET A 263 1.06 -1.92 -9.49
N TYR A 264 0.22 -1.01 -9.01
CA TYR A 264 0.36 -0.42 -7.68
C TYR A 264 0.17 -1.50 -6.61
N ALA A 265 -0.95 -2.22 -6.63
CA ALA A 265 -1.28 -3.24 -5.63
C ALA A 265 -0.18 -4.30 -5.46
N LEU A 266 0.46 -4.74 -6.55
CA LEU A 266 1.52 -5.74 -6.53
C LEU A 266 2.89 -5.18 -6.12
N ASN A 267 3.10 -3.86 -6.22
CA ASN A 267 4.39 -3.24 -5.97
C ASN A 267 4.44 -2.34 -4.73
N SER A 268 3.31 -2.10 -4.09
CA SER A 268 3.17 -1.27 -2.89
C SER A 268 3.51 -2.02 -1.62
#